data_AF-A0A317ZM20-F1
#
_entry.id   AF-A0A317ZM20-F1
#
_cell.length_a   1.000
_cell.length_b   1.000
_cell.length_c   1.000
_cell.angle_alpha   90.00
_cell.angle_beta   90.00
_cell.angle_gamma   90.00
#
_symmetry.space_group_name_H-M   'P 1'
#
loop_
_entity.id
_entity.type
_entity.pdbx_description
1 polymer ?
#
loop_
_entity_poly.entity_id
_entity_poly.type
_entity_poly.pdbx_seq_one_letter_code
_entity_poly.pdbx_strand_id
1 'polypeptide(L)'
;MIDDSRPWREELSRTARRLRARKDQTRWTERSHYLVERDIMVGAYAVRKLIDSEKTSSLLSKRQVQVVSYPLVGRRLYAMTNDQVDRAFDFASPTNRTLTVDVLCNQFVHSLVFMLVKDEETNGLVGILVTSDRASKTWLHNVPLDAVADLFDYVAREDVVRSRGSMIDGVIVTIRTSQHDAVEAQEAEYLDESRSEVRPFYPVLNLRDLSH
;
A
#
# COMPACT_ATOMS: atom_id res chain seq x y z
N MET A 1 5.79 5.81 19.13
CA MET A 1 4.38 6.27 19.06
C MET A 1 4.37 7.55 18.24
N ILE A 2 3.53 7.65 17.21
CA ILE A 2 3.29 8.92 16.51
C ILE A 2 2.19 9.67 17.26
N ASP A 3 2.45 10.94 17.60
CA ASP A 3 1.47 11.80 18.24
C ASP A 3 0.46 12.35 17.21
N ASP A 4 0.96 13.09 16.20
CA ASP A 4 0.17 13.62 15.09
C ASP A 4 0.40 12.84 13.78
N SER A 5 -0.66 12.25 13.23
CA SER A 5 -0.62 11.52 11.95
C SER A 5 -0.72 12.43 10.72
N ARG A 6 -1.17 13.69 10.87
CA ARG A 6 -1.45 14.57 9.72
C ARG A 6 -0.22 14.83 8.85
N PRO A 7 0.98 15.14 9.38
CA PRO A 7 2.16 15.37 8.54
C PRO A 7 2.55 14.14 7.71
N TRP A 8 2.35 12.93 8.28
CA TRP A 8 2.63 11.67 7.59
C TRP A 8 1.65 11.45 6.43
N ARG A 9 0.36 11.71 6.66
CA ARG A 9 -0.69 11.61 5.63
C ARG A 9 -0.51 12.63 4.52
N GLU A 10 -0.20 13.88 4.86
CA GLU A 10 0.10 14.92 3.87
C GLU A 10 1.26 14.52 2.97
N GLU A 11 2.33 13.97 3.55
CA GLU A 11 3.47 13.57 2.75
C GLU A 11 3.21 12.32 1.92
N LEU A 12 2.38 11.38 2.39
CA LEU A 12 1.88 10.27 1.58
C LEU A 12 1.08 10.77 0.36
N SER A 13 0.21 11.77 0.53
CA SER A 13 -0.54 12.39 -0.59
C SER A 13 0.41 13.02 -1.62
N ARG A 14 1.40 13.79 -1.15
CA ARG A 14 2.42 14.41 -2.03
C ARG A 14 3.23 13.34 -2.74
N THR A 15 3.63 12.29 -2.04
CA THR A 15 4.38 11.16 -2.59
C THR A 15 3.57 10.43 -3.67
N ALA A 16 2.29 10.11 -3.42
CA ALA A 16 1.41 9.49 -4.40
C ALA A 16 1.32 10.31 -5.71
N ARG A 17 1.17 11.64 -5.60
CA ARG A 17 1.17 12.54 -6.76
C ARG A 17 2.51 12.54 -7.50
N ARG A 18 3.64 12.59 -6.78
CA ARG A 18 4.97 12.51 -7.39
C ARG A 18 5.19 11.19 -8.12
N LEU A 19 4.71 10.07 -7.56
CA LEU A 19 4.80 8.75 -8.19
C LEU A 19 3.96 8.69 -9.47
N ARG A 20 2.70 9.15 -9.45
CA ARG A 20 1.85 9.18 -10.66
C ARG A 20 2.48 10.01 -11.78
N ALA A 21 3.12 11.13 -11.46
CA ALA A 21 3.83 11.94 -12.45
C ALA A 21 5.03 11.23 -13.11
N ARG A 22 5.54 10.11 -12.56
CA ARG A 22 6.62 9.32 -13.17
C ARG A 22 6.16 8.49 -14.36
N LYS A 23 4.85 8.31 -14.56
CA LYS A 23 4.28 7.61 -15.72
C LYS A 23 4.59 8.34 -17.03
N ASP A 24 4.64 9.66 -16.98
CA ASP A 24 4.91 10.49 -18.16
C ASP A 24 6.39 10.91 -18.27
N GLN A 25 7.25 10.38 -17.38
CA GLN A 25 8.66 10.74 -17.36
C GLN A 25 9.45 10.00 -18.44
N THR A 26 9.96 10.74 -19.41
CA THR A 26 10.75 10.17 -20.52
C THR A 26 12.25 10.17 -20.27
N ARG A 27 12.78 11.11 -19.47
CA ARG A 27 14.23 11.22 -19.18
C ARG A 27 14.55 10.71 -17.79
N TRP A 28 15.38 9.67 -17.69
CA TRP A 28 15.82 9.10 -16.43
C TRP A 28 17.28 9.47 -16.13
N THR A 29 17.51 9.87 -14.89
CA THR A 29 18.83 10.16 -14.32
C THR A 29 18.98 9.39 -13.03
N GLU A 30 20.20 9.19 -12.53
CA GLU A 30 20.42 8.59 -11.21
C GLU A 30 19.62 9.29 -10.10
N ARG A 31 19.51 10.63 -10.18
CA ARG A 31 18.67 11.41 -9.28
C ARG A 31 17.18 11.01 -9.38
N SER A 32 16.68 10.72 -10.58
CA SER A 32 15.29 10.28 -10.76
C SER A 32 15.06 8.91 -10.13
N HIS A 33 16.00 7.98 -10.33
CA HIS A 33 15.98 6.66 -9.68
C HIS A 33 15.95 6.79 -8.16
N TYR A 34 16.89 7.55 -7.59
CA TYR A 34 16.96 7.82 -6.16
C TYR A 34 15.66 8.43 -5.61
N LEU A 35 15.08 9.42 -6.31
CA LEU A 35 13.86 10.06 -5.82
C LEU A 35 12.68 9.08 -5.77
N VAL A 36 12.53 8.21 -6.75
CA VAL A 36 11.48 7.18 -6.76
C VAL A 36 11.73 6.16 -5.64
N GLU A 37 12.96 5.66 -5.53
CA GLU A 37 13.34 4.71 -4.48
C GLU A 37 13.06 5.27 -3.08
N ARG A 38 13.57 6.48 -2.81
CA ARG A 38 13.32 7.20 -1.55
C ARG A 38 11.83 7.40 -1.29
N ASP A 39 11.07 7.87 -2.28
CA ASP A 39 9.64 8.13 -2.16
C ASP A 39 8.87 6.86 -1.80
N ILE A 40 9.19 5.72 -2.42
CA ILE A 40 8.54 4.43 -2.13
C ILE A 40 8.97 3.88 -0.77
N MET A 41 10.26 3.88 -0.45
CA MET A 41 10.75 3.37 0.83
C MET A 41 10.21 4.19 2.02
N VAL A 42 10.29 5.52 1.94
CA VAL A 42 9.80 6.41 3.01
C VAL A 42 8.28 6.36 3.10
N GLY A 43 7.57 6.31 1.98
CA GLY A 43 6.11 6.14 1.98
C GLY A 43 5.67 4.80 2.60
N ALA A 44 6.33 3.69 2.23
CA ALA A 44 6.04 2.38 2.82
C ALA A 44 6.34 2.36 4.33
N TYR A 45 7.44 2.99 4.76
CA TYR A 45 7.74 3.17 6.18
C TYR A 45 6.68 4.01 6.89
N ALA A 46 6.23 5.12 6.29
CA ALA A 46 5.18 5.97 6.85
C ALA A 46 3.86 5.21 7.05
N VAL A 47 3.42 4.43 6.05
CA VAL A 47 2.25 3.55 6.18
C VAL A 47 2.40 2.59 7.35
N ARG A 48 3.54 1.87 7.42
CA ARG A 48 3.82 0.94 8.53
C ARG A 48 3.83 1.65 9.88
N LYS A 49 4.41 2.84 9.97
CA LYS A 49 4.43 3.62 11.22
C LYS A 49 3.06 4.09 11.66
N LEU A 50 2.18 4.43 10.73
CA LEU A 50 0.79 4.78 11.01
C LEU A 50 0.00 3.55 11.53
N ILE A 51 0.20 2.38 10.90
CA ILE A 51 -0.38 1.10 11.37
C ILE A 51 0.11 0.77 12.79
N ASP A 52 1.43 0.77 13.01
CA ASP A 52 2.06 0.44 14.31
C ASP A 52 1.67 1.43 15.42
N SER A 53 1.31 2.67 15.06
CA SER A 53 0.88 3.70 16.01
C SER A 53 -0.64 3.75 16.17
N GLU A 54 -1.35 2.77 15.63
CA GLU A 54 -2.81 2.66 15.72
C GLU A 54 -3.56 3.88 15.16
N LYS A 55 -2.95 4.56 14.18
CA LYS A 55 -3.53 5.74 13.53
C LYS A 55 -4.38 5.39 12.31
N THR A 56 -4.47 4.12 11.94
CA THR A 56 -5.21 3.61 10.77
C THR A 56 -6.32 2.66 11.18
N SER A 57 -7.17 2.27 10.23
CA SER A 57 -8.08 1.13 10.40
C SER A 57 -7.34 -0.12 10.88
N SER A 58 -8.01 -0.94 11.68
CA SER A 58 -7.54 -2.27 12.06
C SER A 58 -7.54 -3.27 10.88
N LEU A 59 -8.21 -2.95 9.77
CA LEU A 59 -8.25 -3.77 8.56
C LEU A 59 -7.13 -3.45 7.56
N LEU A 60 -6.55 -2.24 7.62
CA LEU A 60 -5.60 -1.76 6.62
C LEU A 60 -4.42 -2.72 6.41
N SER A 61 -3.82 -3.24 7.48
CA SER A 61 -2.66 -4.14 7.39
C SER A 61 -2.94 -5.41 6.58
N LYS A 62 -4.18 -5.88 6.60
CA LYS A 62 -4.64 -7.09 5.91
C LYS A 62 -5.23 -6.83 4.53
N ARG A 63 -5.40 -5.56 4.14
CA ARG A 63 -5.88 -5.18 2.82
C ARG A 63 -4.94 -5.77 1.76
N GLN A 64 -5.52 -6.31 0.69
CA GLN A 64 -4.76 -7.00 -0.36
C GLN A 64 -4.44 -6.07 -1.51
N VAL A 65 -3.19 -6.17 -2.00
CA VAL A 65 -2.67 -5.47 -3.18
C VAL A 65 -2.28 -6.51 -4.22
N GLN A 66 -2.78 -6.34 -5.43
CA GLN A 66 -2.48 -7.23 -6.55
C GLN A 66 -1.07 -6.99 -7.09
N VAL A 67 -0.34 -8.07 -7.32
CA VAL A 67 1.02 -8.07 -7.86
C VAL A 67 1.21 -9.21 -8.86
N VAL A 68 2.18 -9.06 -9.75
CA VAL A 68 2.71 -10.17 -10.55
C VAL A 68 3.96 -10.69 -9.84
N SER A 69 4.12 -12.00 -9.74
CA SER A 69 5.26 -12.62 -9.06
C SER A 69 5.96 -13.64 -9.94
N TYR A 70 7.28 -13.68 -9.85
CA TYR A 70 8.15 -14.58 -10.59
C TYR A 70 8.81 -15.55 -9.60
N PRO A 71 8.71 -16.87 -9.82
CA PRO A 71 9.27 -17.86 -8.91
C PRO A 71 10.79 -17.89 -9.00
N LEU A 72 11.45 -18.17 -7.87
CA LEU A 72 12.89 -18.46 -7.85
C LEU A 72 13.13 -19.81 -8.55
N VAL A 73 13.99 -19.82 -9.57
CA VAL A 73 14.41 -21.04 -10.29
C VAL A 73 15.93 -21.24 -10.28
N GLY A 74 16.68 -20.15 -10.07
CA GLY A 74 18.13 -20.14 -10.03
C GLY A 74 18.69 -20.12 -8.61
N ARG A 75 19.91 -19.58 -8.50
CA ARG A 75 20.57 -19.42 -7.21
C ARG A 75 19.98 -18.24 -6.44
N ARG A 76 19.87 -18.40 -5.12
CA ARG A 76 19.51 -17.31 -4.20
C ARG A 76 20.40 -16.09 -4.45
N LEU A 77 19.77 -14.91 -4.51
CA LEU A 77 20.46 -13.63 -4.59
C LEU A 77 21.04 -13.20 -3.25
N TYR A 78 22.18 -12.52 -3.31
CA TYR A 78 22.79 -11.79 -2.21
C TYR A 78 22.92 -10.33 -2.59
N ALA A 79 23.27 -9.45 -1.64
CA ALA A 79 23.39 -8.02 -1.90
C ALA A 79 24.38 -7.70 -3.04
N MET A 80 25.42 -8.51 -3.21
CA MET A 80 26.43 -8.34 -4.27
C MET A 80 26.00 -8.88 -5.64
N THR A 81 24.85 -9.56 -5.74
CA THR A 81 24.36 -10.17 -6.98
C THR A 81 22.91 -9.79 -7.26
N ASN A 82 22.39 -8.75 -6.60
CA ASN A 82 20.97 -8.38 -6.67
C ASN A 82 20.56 -7.81 -8.04
N ASP A 83 21.53 -7.56 -8.91
CA ASP A 83 21.39 -7.18 -10.30
C ASP A 83 21.10 -8.37 -11.23
N GLN A 84 21.38 -9.60 -10.81
CA GLN A 84 21.26 -10.83 -11.61
C GLN A 84 19.87 -11.48 -11.51
N VAL A 85 18.80 -10.68 -11.48
CA VAL A 85 17.44 -11.21 -11.27
C VAL A 85 16.96 -12.10 -12.41
N ASP A 86 17.39 -11.83 -13.63
CA ASP A 86 17.10 -12.57 -14.85
C ASP A 86 17.60 -14.02 -14.79
N ARG A 87 18.67 -14.25 -14.02
CA ARG A 87 19.23 -15.59 -13.79
C ARG A 87 18.63 -16.29 -12.57
N ALA A 88 18.10 -15.53 -11.62
CA ALA A 88 17.56 -16.07 -10.38
C ALA A 88 16.07 -16.43 -10.50
N PHE A 89 15.28 -15.62 -11.22
CA PHE A 89 13.83 -15.73 -11.27
C PHE A 89 13.33 -16.04 -12.69
N ASP A 90 12.27 -16.82 -12.77
CA ASP A 90 11.64 -17.18 -14.04
C ASP A 90 10.63 -16.11 -14.47
N PHE A 91 11.05 -15.25 -15.40
CA PHE A 91 10.19 -14.23 -16.00
C PHE A 91 9.20 -14.80 -17.03
N ALA A 92 9.40 -16.04 -17.51
CA ALA A 92 8.52 -16.68 -18.48
C ALA A 92 7.27 -17.30 -17.84
N SER A 93 7.29 -17.53 -16.52
CA SER A 93 6.17 -18.12 -15.76
C SER A 93 5.60 -17.17 -14.69
N PRO A 94 5.08 -15.98 -15.07
CA PRO A 94 4.50 -15.05 -14.10
C PRO A 94 3.25 -15.62 -13.42
N THR A 95 3.09 -15.34 -12.13
CA THR A 95 1.92 -15.72 -11.34
C THR A 95 1.27 -14.47 -10.75
N ASN A 96 -0.04 -14.29 -10.97
CA ASN A 96 -0.82 -13.27 -10.27
C ASN A 96 -0.96 -13.63 -8.80
N ARG A 97 -0.62 -12.71 -7.91
CA ARG A 97 -0.69 -12.90 -6.45
C ARG A 97 -1.23 -11.67 -5.77
N THR A 98 -1.71 -11.87 -4.55
CA THR A 98 -1.99 -10.79 -3.61
C THR A 98 -0.93 -10.73 -2.54
N LEU A 99 -0.53 -9.52 -2.15
CA LEU A 99 0.22 -9.24 -0.93
C LEU A 99 -0.65 -8.41 0.00
N THR A 100 -0.63 -8.71 1.28
CA THR A 100 -1.20 -7.81 2.29
C THR A 100 -0.35 -6.54 2.40
N VAL A 101 -0.96 -5.42 2.81
CA VAL A 101 -0.26 -4.13 2.95
C VAL A 101 0.96 -4.24 3.86
N ASP A 102 0.86 -4.97 4.98
CA ASP A 102 1.99 -5.20 5.89
C ASP A 102 3.17 -5.92 5.20
N VAL A 103 2.89 -6.96 4.43
CA VAL A 103 3.89 -7.73 3.68
C VAL A 103 4.50 -6.86 2.58
N LEU A 104 3.69 -6.11 1.84
CA LEU A 104 4.14 -5.22 0.78
C LEU A 104 5.06 -4.12 1.31
N CYS A 105 4.65 -3.41 2.37
CA CYS A 105 5.48 -2.39 3.01
C CYS A 105 6.81 -2.98 3.51
N ASN A 106 6.78 -4.19 4.06
CA ASN A 106 8.00 -4.90 4.46
C ASN A 106 8.89 -5.25 3.27
N GLN A 107 8.35 -5.61 2.12
CA GLN A 107 9.16 -5.87 0.92
C GLN A 107 9.93 -4.61 0.49
N PHE A 108 9.30 -3.43 0.51
CA PHE A 108 9.97 -2.18 0.14
C PHE A 108 11.02 -1.75 1.16
N VAL A 109 10.66 -1.70 2.44
CA VAL A 109 11.55 -1.22 3.52
C VAL A 109 12.77 -2.13 3.72
N HIS A 110 12.62 -3.43 3.46
CA HIS A 110 13.69 -4.42 3.62
C HIS A 110 14.12 -5.02 2.27
N SER A 111 14.00 -4.26 1.19
CA SER A 111 14.31 -4.72 -0.16
C SER A 111 15.78 -5.15 -0.28
N LEU A 112 15.99 -6.33 -0.84
CA LEU A 112 17.26 -6.83 -1.35
C LEU A 112 17.42 -6.49 -2.84
N VAL A 113 16.33 -6.64 -3.58
CA VAL A 113 16.17 -6.17 -4.96
C VAL A 113 15.15 -5.03 -4.94
N PHE A 114 15.51 -3.92 -5.58
CA PHE A 114 14.61 -2.82 -5.88
C PHE A 114 14.95 -2.28 -7.27
N MET A 115 14.10 -2.54 -8.26
CA MET A 115 14.34 -2.09 -9.63
C MET A 115 13.09 -1.48 -10.24
N LEU A 116 13.29 -0.38 -10.95
CA LEU A 116 12.22 0.31 -11.65
C LEU A 116 11.90 -0.43 -12.95
N VAL A 117 10.62 -0.75 -13.13
CA VAL A 117 10.09 -1.30 -14.38
C VAL A 117 9.50 -0.16 -15.18
N LYS A 118 10.04 0.06 -16.37
CA LYS A 118 9.61 1.13 -17.27
C LYS A 118 8.94 0.53 -18.48
N ASP A 119 7.96 1.25 -19.00
CA ASP A 119 7.34 0.96 -20.28
C ASP A 119 8.36 1.13 -21.41
N GLU A 120 8.36 0.22 -22.37
CA GLU A 120 9.37 0.20 -23.45
C GLU A 120 9.18 1.36 -24.44
N GLU A 121 7.94 1.79 -24.69
CA GLU A 121 7.62 2.80 -25.69
C GLU A 121 7.74 4.22 -25.13
N THR A 122 7.11 4.45 -23.97
CA THR A 122 7.03 5.78 -23.34
C THR A 122 8.21 6.07 -22.42
N ASN A 123 8.96 5.03 -22.01
CA ASN A 123 9.98 5.07 -20.94
C ASN A 123 9.40 5.50 -19.58
N GLY A 124 8.08 5.55 -19.45
CA GLY A 124 7.35 5.88 -18.23
C GLY A 124 7.48 4.80 -17.16
N LEU A 125 7.44 5.16 -15.88
CA LEU A 125 7.46 4.17 -14.80
C LEU A 125 6.12 3.43 -14.73
N VAL A 126 6.14 2.10 -14.78
CA VAL A 126 4.93 1.25 -14.71
C VAL A 126 4.90 0.33 -13.50
N GLY A 127 6.06 0.00 -12.92
CA GLY A 127 6.12 -0.90 -11.79
C GLY A 127 7.47 -0.92 -11.08
N ILE A 128 7.54 -1.75 -10.05
CA ILE A 128 8.74 -1.95 -9.24
C ILE A 128 8.93 -3.45 -9.03
N LEU A 129 10.07 -3.97 -9.47
CA LEU A 129 10.54 -5.29 -9.08
C LEU A 129 11.14 -5.21 -7.69
N VAL A 130 10.56 -5.93 -6.75
CA VAL A 130 10.96 -5.92 -5.34
C VAL A 130 10.95 -7.32 -4.74
N THR A 131 11.97 -7.61 -3.93
CA THR A 131 11.95 -8.71 -2.98
C THR A 131 12.88 -8.40 -1.81
N SER A 132 12.50 -8.80 -0.61
CA SER A 132 13.34 -8.72 0.60
C SER A 132 14.26 -9.92 0.75
N ASP A 133 15.29 -9.85 1.60
CA ASP A 133 16.20 -10.99 1.81
C ASP A 133 15.48 -12.28 2.29
N ARG A 134 14.38 -12.13 3.03
CA ARG A 134 13.57 -13.28 3.45
C ARG A 134 12.73 -13.83 2.29
N ALA A 135 12.09 -12.95 1.51
CA ALA A 135 11.18 -13.34 0.43
C ALA A 135 11.90 -13.79 -0.85
N SER A 136 13.15 -13.33 -1.06
CA SER A 136 14.00 -13.64 -2.21
C SER A 136 14.28 -15.14 -2.37
N LYS A 137 14.01 -15.92 -1.32
CA LYS A 137 14.06 -17.39 -1.33
C LYS A 137 12.90 -18.03 -2.09
N THR A 138 11.91 -17.25 -2.50
CA THR A 138 10.66 -17.77 -3.08
C THR A 138 10.19 -16.97 -4.29
N TRP A 139 10.11 -15.64 -4.18
CA TRP A 139 9.45 -14.81 -5.18
C TRP A 139 10.16 -13.47 -5.39
N LEU A 140 10.13 -13.01 -6.64
CA LEU A 140 10.34 -11.61 -7.02
C LEU A 140 8.99 -11.03 -7.40
N HIS A 141 8.61 -9.88 -6.85
CA HIS A 141 7.31 -9.26 -7.09
C HIS A 141 7.46 -8.06 -8.00
N ASN A 142 6.69 -7.99 -9.09
CA ASN A 142 6.44 -6.75 -9.81
C ASN A 142 5.17 -6.11 -9.26
N VAL A 143 5.36 -4.99 -8.55
CA VAL A 143 4.27 -4.20 -7.97
C VAL A 143 3.95 -3.06 -8.93
N PRO A 144 2.70 -2.96 -9.44
CA PRO A 144 2.30 -1.86 -10.30
C PRO A 144 2.49 -0.50 -9.61
N LEU A 145 3.00 0.50 -10.33
CA LEU A 145 3.20 1.84 -9.78
C LEU A 145 1.90 2.46 -9.27
N ASP A 146 0.81 2.29 -10.04
CA ASP A 146 -0.51 2.78 -9.66
C ASP A 146 -0.98 2.16 -8.34
N ALA A 147 -0.73 0.87 -8.12
CA ALA A 147 -1.09 0.22 -6.86
C ALA A 147 -0.36 0.81 -5.64
N VAL A 148 0.91 1.21 -5.80
CA VAL A 148 1.68 1.89 -4.75
C VAL A 148 1.14 3.30 -4.51
N ALA A 149 0.92 4.07 -5.58
CA ALA A 149 0.40 5.42 -5.49
C ALA A 149 -1.01 5.44 -4.88
N ASP A 150 -1.87 4.51 -5.27
CA ASP A 150 -3.23 4.34 -4.75
C ASP A 150 -3.22 3.94 -3.28
N LEU A 151 -2.33 3.03 -2.86
CA LEU A 151 -2.17 2.71 -1.45
C LEU A 151 -1.76 3.95 -0.63
N PHE A 152 -0.78 4.72 -1.11
CA PHE A 152 -0.32 5.92 -0.40
C PHE A 152 -1.41 6.98 -0.32
N ASP A 153 -2.16 7.19 -1.40
CA ASP A 153 -3.26 8.14 -1.45
C ASP A 153 -4.46 7.68 -0.61
N TYR A 154 -4.77 6.38 -0.59
CA TYR A 154 -5.77 5.77 0.28
C TYR A 154 -5.43 6.04 1.75
N VAL A 155 -4.20 5.71 2.17
CA VAL A 155 -3.76 5.94 3.55
C VAL A 155 -3.66 7.44 3.84
N ALA A 156 -3.30 8.29 2.87
CA ALA A 156 -3.28 9.73 3.08
C ALA A 156 -4.66 10.31 3.41
N ARG A 157 -5.73 9.74 2.82
CA ARG A 157 -7.11 10.19 2.99
C ARG A 157 -7.83 9.49 4.14
N GLU A 158 -7.31 8.36 4.61
CA GLU A 158 -7.93 7.59 5.68
C GLU A 158 -8.06 8.41 6.98
N ASP A 159 -9.23 8.32 7.59
CA ASP A 159 -9.56 8.89 8.88
C ASP A 159 -10.31 7.86 9.73
N VAL A 160 -9.88 7.70 10.97
CA VAL A 160 -10.48 6.74 11.90
C VAL A 160 -11.70 7.38 12.54
N VAL A 161 -12.88 7.01 12.06
CA VAL A 161 -14.16 7.58 12.51
C VAL A 161 -14.70 6.92 13.77
N ARG A 162 -14.25 5.69 14.07
CA ARG A 162 -14.72 4.93 15.22
C ARG A 162 -13.63 4.05 15.82
N SER A 163 -13.59 3.99 17.15
CA SER A 163 -12.80 3.01 17.90
C SER A 163 -13.68 2.31 18.93
N ARG A 164 -13.58 0.99 19.03
CA ARG A 164 -14.26 0.16 20.04
C ARG A 164 -13.24 -0.74 20.72
N GLY A 165 -13.16 -0.67 22.05
CA GLY A 165 -12.40 -1.60 22.86
C GLY A 165 -13.28 -2.73 23.40
N SER A 166 -12.75 -3.95 23.47
CA SER A 166 -13.39 -5.08 24.14
C SER A 166 -12.35 -5.91 24.87
N MET A 167 -12.72 -6.46 26.02
CA MET A 167 -11.88 -7.40 26.77
C MET A 167 -12.09 -8.81 26.22
N ILE A 168 -11.05 -9.43 25.68
CA ILE A 168 -11.06 -10.82 25.21
C ILE A 168 -9.88 -11.53 25.89
N ASP A 169 -10.18 -12.57 26.67
CA ASP A 169 -9.18 -13.38 27.40
C ASP A 169 -8.19 -12.56 28.24
N GLY A 170 -8.69 -11.49 28.90
CA GLY A 170 -7.87 -10.60 29.73
C GLY A 170 -7.05 -9.56 28.95
N VAL A 171 -7.19 -9.51 27.62
CA VAL A 171 -6.51 -8.56 26.75
C VAL A 171 -7.50 -7.53 26.19
N ILE A 172 -7.13 -6.26 26.21
CA ILE A 172 -7.89 -5.20 25.51
C ILE A 172 -7.63 -5.34 24.01
N VAL A 173 -8.69 -5.64 23.26
CA VAL A 173 -8.68 -5.63 21.80
C VAL A 173 -9.40 -4.37 21.32
N THR A 174 -8.67 -3.52 20.60
CA THR A 174 -9.22 -2.29 20.02
C THR A 174 -9.45 -2.47 18.52
N ILE A 175 -10.69 -2.26 18.09
CA ILE A 175 -11.08 -2.25 16.69
C ILE A 175 -11.30 -0.80 16.26
N ARG A 176 -10.49 -0.34 15.30
CA ARG A 176 -10.62 0.96 14.65
C ARG A 176 -11.26 0.76 13.28
N THR A 177 -12.32 1.51 13.03
CA THR A 177 -13.03 1.55 11.75
C THR A 177 -12.78 2.91 11.13
N SER A 178 -12.26 2.91 9.91
CA SER A 178 -12.10 4.13 9.12
C SER A 178 -13.35 4.47 8.32
N GLN A 179 -13.39 5.67 7.75
CA GLN A 179 -14.44 6.03 6.80
C GLN A 179 -14.42 5.13 5.55
N HIS A 180 -13.25 4.66 5.12
CA HIS A 180 -13.15 3.70 4.02
C HIS A 180 -13.83 2.37 4.38
N ASP A 181 -13.60 1.86 5.58
CA ASP A 181 -14.24 0.62 6.04
C ASP A 181 -15.77 0.76 6.07
N ALA A 182 -16.27 1.90 6.55
CA ALA A 182 -17.71 2.17 6.60
C ALA A 182 -18.34 2.21 5.20
N VAL A 183 -17.65 2.80 4.22
CA VAL A 183 -18.11 2.81 2.82
C VAL A 183 -18.07 1.41 2.21
N GLU A 184 -16.99 0.66 2.44
CA GLU A 184 -16.85 -0.72 1.96
C GLU A 184 -17.88 -1.67 2.58
N ALA A 185 -18.29 -1.42 3.82
CA ALA A 185 -19.36 -2.13 4.50
C ALA A 185 -20.78 -1.68 4.07
N GLN A 186 -20.90 -0.72 3.13
CA GLN A 186 -22.16 -0.12 2.72
C GLN A 186 -22.93 0.56 3.88
N GLU A 187 -22.21 1.06 4.88
CA GLU A 187 -22.74 1.83 6.01
C GLU A 187 -22.64 3.34 5.77
N ALA A 188 -21.85 3.77 4.78
CA ALA A 188 -21.71 5.15 4.36
C ALA A 188 -21.44 5.28 2.86
N GLU A 189 -21.56 6.50 2.33
CA GLU A 189 -21.14 6.88 0.98
C GLU A 189 -20.19 8.07 1.01
N TYR A 190 -19.28 8.16 0.04
CA TYR A 190 -18.47 9.37 -0.12
C TYR A 190 -19.30 10.52 -0.66
N LEU A 191 -19.10 11.70 -0.08
CA LEU A 191 -19.77 12.92 -0.51
C LEU A 191 -19.10 13.59 -1.71
N ASP A 192 -17.82 13.31 -1.95
CA ASP A 192 -17.03 13.95 -2.98
C ASP A 192 -16.06 12.99 -3.69
N GLU A 193 -15.41 13.50 -4.74
CA GLU A 193 -14.36 12.78 -5.46
C GLU A 193 -13.06 12.67 -4.64
N SER A 194 -12.87 13.54 -3.64
CA SER A 194 -11.73 13.45 -2.73
C SER A 194 -11.82 12.23 -1.81
N ARG A 195 -13.02 11.65 -1.65
CA ARG A 195 -13.31 10.49 -0.79
C ARG A 195 -12.85 10.69 0.65
N SER A 196 -12.87 11.94 1.11
CA SER A 196 -12.45 12.28 2.48
C SER A 196 -13.64 12.42 3.42
N GLU A 197 -14.76 12.95 2.91
CA GLU A 197 -16.00 13.10 3.66
C GLU A 197 -17.01 12.00 3.34
N VAL A 198 -17.68 11.48 4.38
CA VAL A 198 -18.68 10.43 4.25
C VAL A 198 -20.02 10.82 4.87
N ARG A 199 -21.11 10.36 4.25
CA ARG A 199 -22.46 10.43 4.81
C ARG A 199 -22.91 9.03 5.22
N PRO A 200 -23.31 8.82 6.49
CA PRO A 200 -23.84 7.53 6.90
C PRO A 200 -25.18 7.26 6.21
N PHE A 201 -25.42 5.99 5.87
CA PHE A 201 -26.75 5.54 5.51
C PHE A 201 -27.61 5.52 6.77
N TYR A 202 -28.36 6.61 6.99
CA TYR A 202 -29.46 6.54 7.94
C TYR A 202 -30.51 5.61 7.34
N PRO A 203 -30.89 4.49 8.00
CA PRO A 203 -32.12 3.82 7.62
C PRO A 203 -33.21 4.88 7.74
N VAL A 204 -33.98 5.09 6.65
CA VAL A 204 -35.21 5.85 6.73
C VAL A 204 -36.09 5.06 7.70
N LEU A 205 -36.06 5.42 8.98
CA LEU A 205 -37.04 4.97 9.95
C LEU A 205 -38.37 5.44 9.40
N ASN A 206 -39.08 4.53 8.75
CA ASN A 206 -40.41 4.81 8.28
C ASN A 206 -41.22 5.07 9.54
N LEU A 207 -41.66 6.32 9.75
CA LEU A 207 -42.42 6.74 10.94
C LEU A 207 -43.73 5.93 11.16
N ARG A 208 -44.06 5.01 10.24
CA ARG A 208 -45.13 4.02 10.35
C ARG A 208 -44.77 2.78 11.20
N ASP A 209 -43.49 2.52 11.46
CA ASP A 209 -43.06 1.35 12.25
C ASP A 209 -42.95 1.64 13.76
N LEU A 210 -43.23 2.89 14.19
CA LEU A 210 -43.22 3.31 15.61
C LEU A 210 -44.63 3.40 16.22
N SER A 211 -45.64 2.86 15.54
CA SER A 211 -47.02 2.81 16.04
C SER A 211 -47.56 1.38 16.00
N HIS A 212 -47.06 0.51 16.88
CA HIS A 212 -47.74 -0.71 17.31
C HIS A 212 -47.40 -1.03 18.77
#